data_AF-A0A438WHR8-F1
#
_entry.id   AF-A0A438WHR8-F1
#
_cell.length_a   1.000
_cell.length_b   1.000
_cell.length_c   1.000
_cell.angle_alpha   90.00
_cell.angle_beta   90.00
_cell.angle_gamma   90.00
#
_symmetry.space_group_name_H-M   'P 1'
#
loop_
_entity.id
_entity.type
_entity.pdbx_description
1 polymer ?
#
loop_
_entity_poly.entity_id
_entity_poly.type
_entity_poly.pdbx_seq_one_letter_code
_entity_poly.pdbx_strand_id
1 'polypeptide(L)'
;RFFMTFSQNYLTHMKCLENVGMLGIKEIEHQGVKIVPIQFLKTLLPDPATLAKDTTGKTNIGCYMTGIKNNQDKTLYIYNVCDHKKCYEEVGSQAISYTTGVPAMCAAKMICNDTWSADHFRAGVFNIEELITDPFMEELIKQGLPYEVIER
;
A
#
# COMPACT_ATOMS: atom_id res chain seq x y z
N ARG A 1 4.90 -15.36 4.04
CA ARG A 1 3.49 -15.19 4.49
C ARG A 1 3.15 -13.71 4.38
N PHE A 2 1.89 -13.36 4.10
CA PHE A 2 1.41 -11.98 4.08
C PHE A 2 0.26 -11.84 5.08
N PHE A 3 0.29 -10.78 5.88
CA PHE A 3 -0.72 -10.48 6.89
C PHE A 3 -1.17 -9.02 6.73
N MET A 4 -2.46 -8.78 6.95
CA MET A 4 -3.06 -7.45 6.91
C MET A 4 -3.97 -7.26 8.11
N THR A 5 -3.99 -6.05 8.67
CA THR A 5 -4.80 -5.72 9.84
C THR A 5 -6.24 -5.41 9.44
N PHE A 6 -7.20 -6.04 10.09
CA PHE A 6 -8.61 -5.69 10.00
C PHE A 6 -9.20 -5.55 11.40
N SER A 7 -9.87 -4.43 11.67
CA SER A 7 -10.59 -4.26 12.92
C SER A 7 -11.89 -5.06 12.89
N GLN A 8 -12.34 -5.52 14.06
CA GLN A 8 -13.63 -6.21 14.15
C GLN A 8 -14.78 -5.35 13.64
N ASN A 9 -14.72 -4.03 13.90
CA ASN A 9 -15.75 -3.10 13.44
C ASN A 9 -15.85 -3.05 11.90
N TYR A 10 -14.71 -3.00 11.21
CA TYR A 10 -14.67 -3.03 9.75
C TYR A 10 -15.26 -4.34 9.21
N LEU A 11 -14.86 -5.48 9.78
CA LEU A 11 -15.36 -6.79 9.38
C LEU A 11 -16.87 -6.92 9.58
N THR A 12 -17.39 -6.41 10.69
CA THR A 12 -18.83 -6.39 10.96
C THR A 12 -19.59 -5.58 9.91
N HIS A 13 -19.12 -4.37 9.57
CA HIS A 13 -19.77 -3.54 8.55
C HIS A 13 -19.78 -4.20 7.17
N MET A 14 -18.65 -4.77 6.75
CA MET A 14 -18.57 -5.51 5.50
C MET A 14 -19.52 -6.71 5.49
N LYS A 15 -19.62 -7.44 6.61
CA LYS A 15 -20.53 -8.58 6.72
C LYS A 15 -22.00 -8.15 6.66
N CYS A 16 -22.36 -7.04 7.30
CA CYS A 16 -23.70 -6.48 7.21
C CYS A 16 -24.06 -6.11 5.76
N LEU A 17 -23.18 -5.38 5.06
CA LEU A 17 -23.38 -4.98 3.66
C LEU A 17 -23.49 -6.20 2.72
N GLU A 18 -22.67 -7.23 2.94
CA GLU A 18 -22.75 -8.50 2.22
C GLU A 18 -24.09 -9.19 2.46
N ASN A 19 -24.51 -9.35 3.73
CA ASN A 19 -25.71 -10.08 4.11
C ASN A 19 -26.99 -9.47 3.51
N VAL A 20 -27.04 -8.14 3.35
CA VAL A 20 -28.18 -7.45 2.72
C VAL A 20 -28.02 -7.32 1.19
N GLY A 21 -26.98 -7.90 0.60
CA GLY A 21 -26.75 -7.93 -0.84
C GLY A 21 -26.19 -6.65 -1.45
N MET A 22 -25.79 -5.66 -0.65
CA MET A 22 -25.28 -4.36 -1.13
C MET A 22 -23.91 -4.46 -1.82
N LEU A 23 -23.17 -5.55 -1.60
CA LEU A 23 -21.92 -5.85 -2.30
C LEU A 23 -22.15 -6.65 -3.60
N GLY A 24 -23.42 -6.88 -4.00
CA GLY A 24 -23.76 -7.61 -5.20
C GLY A 24 -23.31 -6.91 -6.48
N ILE A 25 -22.77 -7.70 -7.43
CA ILE A 25 -22.31 -7.25 -8.75
C ILE A 25 -23.30 -7.56 -9.88
N LYS A 26 -24.37 -8.30 -9.58
CA LYS A 26 -25.41 -8.64 -10.55
C LYS A 26 -26.47 -7.54 -10.58
N GLU A 27 -27.02 -7.33 -11.77
CA GLU A 27 -28.14 -6.42 -11.97
C GLU A 27 -29.41 -6.94 -11.26
N ILE A 28 -30.15 -6.03 -10.63
CA ILE A 28 -31.47 -6.26 -10.05
C ILE A 28 -32.43 -5.19 -10.55
N GLU A 29 -33.74 -5.49 -10.57
CA GLU A 29 -34.77 -4.51 -10.90
C GLU A 29 -35.32 -3.86 -9.63
N HIS A 30 -35.36 -2.54 -9.61
CA HIS A 30 -35.97 -1.74 -8.56
C HIS A 30 -36.85 -0.66 -9.19
N GLN A 31 -38.17 -0.74 -8.97
CA GLN A 31 -39.15 0.21 -9.54
C GLN A 31 -39.06 0.35 -11.08
N GLY A 32 -38.86 -0.75 -11.80
CA GLY A 32 -38.72 -0.75 -13.25
C GLY A 32 -37.35 -0.27 -13.76
N VAL A 33 -36.41 0.06 -12.87
CA VAL A 33 -35.05 0.47 -13.22
C VAL A 33 -34.06 -0.62 -12.81
N LYS A 34 -33.16 -0.95 -13.73
CA LYS A 34 -32.06 -1.89 -13.49
C LYS A 34 -30.92 -1.20 -12.76
N ILE A 35 -30.49 -1.76 -11.63
CA ILE A 35 -29.37 -1.24 -10.82
C ILE A 35 -28.39 -2.36 -10.45
N VAL A 36 -27.12 -2.00 -10.22
CA VAL A 36 -26.12 -2.89 -9.62
C VAL A 36 -25.86 -2.44 -8.18
N PRO A 37 -26.14 -3.26 -7.14
CA PRO A 37 -26.09 -2.84 -5.75
C PRO A 37 -24.77 -2.19 -5.32
N ILE A 38 -23.62 -2.75 -5.70
CA ILE A 38 -22.31 -2.19 -5.32
C ILE A 38 -22.04 -0.82 -5.94
N GLN A 39 -22.59 -0.55 -7.12
CA GLN A 39 -22.49 0.77 -7.76
C GLN A 39 -23.36 1.79 -7.04
N PHE A 40 -24.56 1.39 -6.61
CA PHE A 40 -25.41 2.23 -5.78
C PHE A 40 -24.76 2.52 -4.41
N LEU A 41 -24.19 1.50 -3.77
CA LEU A 41 -23.44 1.67 -2.51
C LEU A 41 -22.29 2.68 -2.68
N LYS A 42 -21.53 2.61 -3.78
CA LYS A 42 -20.46 3.59 -4.08
C LYS A 42 -20.98 5.04 -4.08
N THR A 43 -22.19 5.29 -4.58
CA THR A 43 -22.81 6.62 -4.56
C THR A 43 -23.15 7.10 -3.15
N LEU A 44 -23.44 6.18 -2.22
CA LEU A 44 -23.77 6.51 -0.83
C LEU A 44 -22.52 6.71 0.04
N LEU A 45 -21.41 6.04 -0.28
CA LEU A 45 -20.17 6.15 0.47
C LEU A 45 -19.50 7.51 0.23
N PRO A 46 -18.80 8.07 1.23
CA PRO A 46 -18.02 9.29 1.05
C PRO A 46 -16.94 9.08 -0.02
N ASP A 47 -16.62 10.14 -0.77
CA ASP A 47 -15.52 10.11 -1.74
C ASP A 47 -14.21 9.79 -0.99
N PRO A 48 -13.48 8.71 -1.35
CA PRO A 48 -12.22 8.35 -0.72
C PRO A 48 -11.20 9.48 -0.66
N ALA A 49 -11.15 10.37 -1.66
CA ALA A 49 -10.23 11.50 -1.67
C ALA A 49 -10.54 12.51 -0.57
N THR A 50 -11.82 12.68 -0.23
CA THR A 50 -12.27 13.61 0.82
C THR A 50 -11.97 13.11 2.22
N LEU A 51 -11.73 11.81 2.41
CA LEU A 51 -11.40 11.22 3.71
C LEU A 51 -9.99 11.58 4.19
N ALA A 52 -9.08 11.92 3.27
CA ALA A 52 -7.67 12.16 3.61
C ALA A 52 -7.50 13.24 4.67
N LYS A 53 -8.32 14.31 4.63
CA LYS A 53 -8.27 15.45 5.55
C LYS A 53 -8.63 15.08 7.00
N ASP A 54 -9.52 14.10 7.17
CA ASP A 54 -10.08 13.71 8.48
C ASP A 54 -9.42 12.43 9.01
N THR A 55 -8.61 11.75 8.19
CA THR A 55 -7.98 10.48 8.57
C THR A 55 -6.81 10.73 9.52
N THR A 56 -6.91 10.17 10.73
CA THR A 56 -5.84 10.20 11.74
C THR A 56 -5.23 8.82 11.95
N GLY A 57 -3.99 8.79 12.44
CA GLY A 57 -3.29 7.55 12.78
C GLY A 57 -2.07 7.32 11.91
N LYS A 58 -1.53 6.10 11.98
CA LYS A 58 -0.30 5.72 11.27
C LYS A 58 -0.46 4.36 10.60
N THR A 59 0.26 4.16 9.51
CA THR A 59 0.50 2.85 8.91
C THR A 59 1.82 2.28 9.41
N ASN A 60 1.93 0.95 9.45
CA ASN A 60 3.19 0.24 9.67
C ASN A 60 3.22 -0.93 8.68
N ILE A 61 4.18 -0.93 7.77
CA ILE A 61 4.34 -1.96 6.75
C ILE A 61 5.79 -2.43 6.79
N GLY A 62 5.99 -3.74 6.85
CA GLY A 62 7.33 -4.30 6.96
C GLY A 62 7.40 -5.79 6.71
N CYS A 63 8.63 -6.30 6.71
CA CYS A 63 8.96 -7.70 6.50
C CYS A 63 9.63 -8.26 7.76
N TYR A 64 9.03 -9.30 8.35
CA TYR A 64 9.63 -10.10 9.42
C TYR A 64 10.27 -11.35 8.82
N MET A 65 11.60 -11.42 8.90
CA MET A 65 12.43 -12.37 8.16
C MET A 65 13.32 -13.14 9.13
N THR A 66 13.39 -14.46 8.96
CA THR A 66 14.30 -15.34 9.69
C THR A 66 15.14 -16.10 8.68
N GLY A 67 16.45 -16.21 8.95
CA GLY A 67 17.40 -16.93 8.12
C GLY A 67 18.71 -17.19 8.86
N ILE A 68 19.73 -17.61 8.13
CA ILE A 68 21.05 -17.92 8.68
C ILE A 68 22.05 -16.89 8.16
N LYS A 69 22.86 -16.30 9.05
CA LYS A 69 24.00 -15.45 8.71
C LYS A 69 25.19 -15.88 9.55
N ASN A 70 26.34 -16.11 8.92
CA ASN A 70 27.56 -16.58 9.60
C ASN A 70 27.33 -17.84 10.45
N ASN A 71 26.57 -18.80 9.92
CA ASN A 71 26.17 -20.05 10.59
C ASN A 71 25.37 -19.87 11.90
N GLN A 72 24.76 -18.71 12.11
CA GLN A 72 23.87 -18.44 13.24
C GLN A 72 22.49 -18.03 12.74
N ASP A 73 21.45 -18.49 13.44
CA ASP A 73 20.09 -18.04 13.21
C ASP A 73 19.98 -16.55 13.50
N LYS A 74 19.34 -15.83 12.58
CA LYS A 74 19.15 -14.39 12.68
C LYS A 74 17.74 -14.03 12.28
N THR A 75 17.12 -13.16 13.07
CA THR A 75 15.78 -12.63 12.79
C THR A 75 15.84 -11.11 12.67
N LEU A 76 15.24 -10.59 11.59
CA LEU A 76 15.16 -9.16 11.30
C LEU A 76 13.70 -8.74 11.09
N TYR A 77 13.37 -7.55 11.56
CA TYR A 77 12.15 -6.83 11.18
C TYR A 77 12.53 -5.50 10.55
N ILE A 78 12.24 -5.34 9.25
CA ILE A 78 12.46 -4.11 8.50
C ILE A 78 11.09 -3.50 8.20
N TYR A 79 10.84 -2.25 8.60
CA TYR A 79 9.53 -1.63 8.44
C TYR A 79 9.60 -0.11 8.27
N ASN A 80 8.55 0.46 7.69
CA ASN A 80 8.29 1.89 7.64
C ASN A 80 7.04 2.22 8.48
N VAL A 81 7.07 3.37 9.15
CA VAL A 81 5.89 3.98 9.78
C VAL A 81 5.57 5.29 9.08
N CYS A 82 4.33 5.43 8.61
CA CYS A 82 3.89 6.61 7.86
C CYS A 82 2.66 7.23 8.55
N ASP A 83 2.66 8.56 8.69
CA ASP A 83 1.60 9.30 9.40
C ASP A 83 0.63 9.94 8.42
N HIS A 84 -0.67 9.68 8.59
CA HIS A 84 -1.70 10.17 7.67
C HIS A 84 -1.74 11.69 7.58
N LYS A 85 -1.57 12.40 8.71
CA LYS A 85 -1.66 13.86 8.75
C LYS A 85 -0.48 14.49 8.04
N LYS A 86 0.73 13.96 8.26
CA LYS A 86 1.94 14.44 7.57
C LYS A 86 1.84 14.28 6.05
N CYS A 87 1.34 13.13 5.58
CA CYS A 87 1.13 12.91 4.14
C CYS A 87 0.12 13.90 3.56
N TYR A 88 -0.96 14.17 4.29
CA TYR A 88 -1.98 15.11 3.84
C TYR A 88 -1.45 16.54 3.80
N GLU A 89 -0.65 16.95 4.78
CA GLU A 89 0.00 18.26 4.81
C GLU A 89 1.00 18.46 3.65
N GLU A 90 1.70 17.40 3.24
CA GLU A 90 2.71 17.48 2.17
C GLU A 90 2.09 17.44 0.76
N VAL A 91 1.23 16.46 0.49
CA VAL A 91 0.73 16.16 -0.89
C VAL A 91 -0.79 16.05 -0.98
N GLY A 92 -1.53 16.38 0.08
CA GLY A 92 -3.00 16.34 0.07
C GLY A 92 -3.59 14.92 0.04
N SER A 93 -2.81 13.90 0.40
CA SER A 93 -3.24 12.49 0.36
C SER A 93 -2.92 11.73 1.64
N GLN A 94 -3.67 10.66 1.88
CA GLN A 94 -3.53 9.76 3.00
C GLN A 94 -2.28 8.87 2.86
N ALA A 95 -1.77 8.36 4.00
CA ALA A 95 -0.58 7.51 4.04
C ALA A 95 -0.65 6.28 3.12
N ILE A 96 -1.84 5.71 2.85
CA ILE A 96 -2.00 4.55 1.95
C ILE A 96 -1.54 4.88 0.53
N SER A 97 -2.01 6.02 -0.01
CA SER A 97 -1.62 6.49 -1.34
C SER A 97 -0.16 6.93 -1.34
N TYR A 98 0.28 7.61 -0.28
CA TYR A 98 1.66 8.07 -0.12
C TYR A 98 2.67 6.92 -0.17
N THR A 99 2.43 5.86 0.63
CA THR A 99 3.30 4.66 0.68
C THR A 99 3.34 3.87 -0.62
N THR A 100 2.41 4.11 -1.55
CA THR A 100 2.44 3.52 -2.90
C THR A 100 3.06 4.46 -3.93
N GLY A 101 2.72 5.74 -3.86
CA GLY A 101 3.15 6.76 -4.81
C GLY A 101 4.64 7.08 -4.75
N VAL A 102 5.20 7.18 -3.53
CA VAL A 102 6.63 7.47 -3.36
C VAL A 102 7.50 6.34 -3.96
N PRO A 103 7.28 5.04 -3.65
CA PRO A 103 8.04 3.97 -4.31
C PRO A 103 7.89 3.94 -5.82
N ALA A 104 6.71 4.25 -6.36
CA ALA A 104 6.49 4.31 -7.81
C ALA A 104 7.35 5.42 -8.46
N MET A 105 7.42 6.60 -7.83
CA MET A 105 8.27 7.69 -8.28
C MET A 105 9.76 7.33 -8.16
N CYS A 106 10.19 6.75 -7.04
CA CYS A 106 11.57 6.31 -6.85
C CYS A 106 11.98 5.27 -7.90
N ALA A 107 11.10 4.31 -8.21
CA ALA A 107 11.33 3.30 -9.23
C ALA A 107 11.49 3.92 -10.62
N ALA A 108 10.60 4.86 -10.98
CA ALA A 108 10.73 5.62 -12.23
C ALA A 108 12.06 6.40 -12.28
N LYS A 109 12.47 7.01 -11.16
CA LYS A 109 13.76 7.71 -11.05
C LYS A 109 14.95 6.77 -11.31
N MET A 110 14.93 5.55 -10.76
CA MET A 110 15.99 4.55 -11.00
C MET A 110 16.09 4.13 -12.47
N ILE A 111 14.96 4.11 -13.19
CA ILE A 111 14.95 3.82 -14.63
C ILE A 111 15.48 5.02 -15.41
N CYS A 112 15.01 6.24 -15.11
CA CYS A 112 15.38 7.45 -15.84
C CYS A 112 16.83 7.91 -15.64
N ASN A 113 17.49 7.48 -14.55
CA ASN A 113 18.90 7.79 -14.27
C ASN A 113 19.85 6.63 -14.57
N ASP A 114 19.38 5.64 -15.32
CA ASP A 114 20.09 4.43 -15.75
C ASP A 114 20.54 3.46 -14.65
N THR A 115 20.19 3.70 -13.37
CA THR A 115 20.48 2.77 -12.26
C THR A 115 19.85 1.40 -12.50
N TRP A 116 18.65 1.37 -13.07
CA TRP A 116 17.93 0.17 -13.50
C TRP A 116 17.85 0.05 -15.02
N SER A 117 18.83 0.60 -15.76
CA SER A 117 18.85 0.53 -17.23
C SER A 117 19.01 -0.90 -17.76
N ALA A 118 18.54 -1.10 -18.99
CA ALA A 118 18.77 -2.33 -19.76
C ALA A 118 20.23 -2.52 -20.21
N ASP A 119 21.14 -1.59 -19.91
CA ASP A 119 22.57 -1.80 -20.11
C ASP A 119 23.21 -2.47 -18.87
N HIS A 120 22.62 -2.26 -17.68
CA HIS A 120 23.05 -2.88 -16.42
C HIS A 120 22.33 -4.21 -16.15
N PHE A 121 21.16 -4.41 -16.76
CA PHE A 121 20.35 -5.62 -16.72
C PHE A 121 20.11 -6.15 -18.13
N ARG A 122 19.67 -7.40 -18.32
CA ARG A 122 19.18 -7.82 -19.65
C ARG A 122 17.91 -7.03 -20.02
N ALA A 123 17.65 -6.73 -21.29
CA ALA A 123 16.32 -6.23 -21.65
C ALA A 123 15.24 -7.26 -21.25
N GLY A 124 14.20 -6.85 -20.51
CA GLY A 124 13.23 -7.78 -19.97
C GLY A 124 12.20 -7.17 -19.02
N VAL A 125 11.42 -8.06 -18.39
CA VAL A 125 10.46 -7.74 -17.33
C VAL A 125 11.05 -8.23 -16.02
N PHE A 126 11.03 -7.38 -15.00
CA PHE A 126 11.70 -7.62 -13.72
C PHE A 126 10.78 -7.32 -12.55
N ASN A 127 10.96 -8.07 -11.48
CA ASN A 127 10.49 -7.69 -10.15
C ASN A 127 11.60 -6.92 -9.41
N ILE A 128 11.22 -6.19 -8.36
CA ILE A 128 12.14 -5.28 -7.64
C ILE A 128 13.28 -6.05 -6.97
N GLU A 129 13.02 -7.25 -6.47
CA GLU A 129 14.01 -8.13 -5.84
C GLU A 129 15.08 -8.66 -6.80
N GLU A 130 14.89 -8.51 -8.11
CA GLU A 130 15.87 -8.87 -9.14
C GLU A 130 16.86 -7.73 -9.45
N LEU A 131 16.61 -6.53 -8.92
CA LEU A 131 17.36 -5.31 -9.23
C LEU A 131 18.28 -4.91 -8.06
N ILE A 132 19.22 -3.99 -8.31
CA ILE A 132 20.02 -3.39 -7.25
C ILE A 132 19.13 -2.48 -6.38
N THR A 133 19.02 -2.80 -5.09
CA THR A 133 18.04 -2.14 -4.20
C THR A 133 18.64 -1.05 -3.32
N ASP A 134 19.95 -1.03 -3.07
CA ASP A 134 20.57 -0.03 -2.18
C ASP A 134 20.26 1.43 -2.60
N PRO A 135 20.43 1.84 -3.88
CA PRO A 135 20.12 3.21 -4.30
C PRO A 135 18.62 3.54 -4.18
N PHE A 136 17.76 2.54 -4.39
CA PHE A 136 16.31 2.69 -4.25
C PHE A 136 15.92 2.88 -2.77
N MET A 137 16.52 2.12 -1.86
CA MET A 137 16.29 2.25 -0.42
C MET A 137 16.77 3.59 0.11
N GLU A 138 17.92 4.09 -0.35
CA GLU A 138 18.38 5.44 -0.04
C GLU A 138 17.41 6.51 -0.54
N GLU A 139 16.87 6.34 -1.75
CA GLU A 139 15.93 7.28 -2.33
C GLU A 139 14.60 7.29 -1.56
N LEU A 140 14.08 6.13 -1.14
CA LEU A 140 12.88 6.04 -0.29
C LEU A 140 13.02 6.87 1.00
N ILE A 141 14.19 6.81 1.66
CA ILE A 141 14.46 7.62 2.86
C ILE A 141 14.42 9.11 2.52
N LYS A 142 15.09 9.52 1.42
CA LYS A 142 15.14 10.92 0.97
C LYS A 142 13.75 11.47 0.61
N GLN A 143 12.87 10.61 0.11
CA GLN A 143 11.52 10.96 -0.36
C GLN A 143 10.42 10.72 0.69
N GLY A 144 10.78 10.67 1.98
CA GLY A 144 9.81 10.69 3.07
C GLY A 144 9.35 9.33 3.60
N LEU A 145 9.96 8.22 3.14
CA LEU A 145 9.68 6.87 3.63
C LEU A 145 10.92 6.23 4.32
N PRO A 146 11.37 6.79 5.47
CA PRO A 146 12.45 6.16 6.22
C PRO A 146 12.01 4.80 6.79
N TYR A 147 12.91 3.83 6.82
CA TYR A 147 12.67 2.53 7.44
C TYR A 147 13.54 2.33 8.68
N GLU A 148 13.08 1.45 9.56
CA GLU A 148 13.82 0.98 10.73
C GLU A 148 14.13 -0.50 10.58
N VAL A 149 15.24 -0.94 11.20
CA VAL A 149 15.65 -2.33 11.26
C VAL A 149 15.78 -2.74 12.72
N ILE A 150 15.02 -3.75 13.13
CA ILE A 150 15.14 -4.38 14.44
C ILE A 150 15.78 -5.75 14.24
N GLU A 151 16.87 -6.00 14.97
CA GLU A 151 17.51 -7.30 15.07
C GLU A 151 17.09 -7.99 16.37
N ARG A 152 16.77 -9.28 16.28
CA ARG A 152 16.35 -10.10 17.41
C ARG A 152 17.06 -11.45 17.44
#